data_AF-A0A0G0ZY19-F1
#
_entry.id   AF-A0A0G0ZY19-F1
#
_cell.length_a   1.000
_cell.length_b   1.000
_cell.length_c   1.000
_cell.angle_alpha   90.00
_cell.angle_beta   90.00
_cell.angle_gamma   90.00
#
_symmetry.space_group_name_H-M   'P 1'
#
loop_
_entity.id
_entity.type
_entity.pdbx_description
1 polymer ?
#
loop_
_entity_poly.entity_id
_entity_poly.type
_entity_poly.pdbx_seq_one_letter_code
_entity_poly.pdbx_strand_id
1 'polypeptide(L)'
;MQQLTLVWSQMENGKKAVKVYYFNTGTSFTVSPTDYNSYNPVFLNNLVVYFVDRVGGTDLDFFQFGANTRGTLSWRKAIKSQITISPANNKIAWVDDRLGSDDILV
;
A
#
# COMPACT_ATOMS: atom_id res chain seq x y z
N MET A 1 -16.84 18.61 -2.36
CA MET A 1 -15.49 18.97 -2.88
C MET A 1 -14.69 17.68 -3.02
N GLN A 2 -14.02 17.46 -4.13
CA GLN A 2 -13.14 16.30 -4.29
C GLN A 2 -11.93 16.48 -3.38
N GLN A 3 -11.59 15.46 -2.58
CA GLN A 3 -10.42 15.53 -1.71
C GLN A 3 -9.17 15.29 -2.54
N LEU A 4 -8.30 16.31 -2.63
CA LEU A 4 -6.99 16.16 -3.25
C LEU A 4 -6.04 15.55 -2.22
N THR A 5 -5.48 14.40 -2.57
CA THR A 5 -4.66 13.58 -1.68
C THR A 5 -3.36 13.22 -2.39
N LEU A 6 -2.23 13.43 -1.72
CA LEU A 6 -0.93 12.90 -2.12
C LEU A 6 -0.58 11.71 -1.25
N VAL A 7 -0.12 10.62 -1.87
CA VAL A 7 0.40 9.45 -1.17
C VAL A 7 1.80 9.16 -1.68
N TRP A 8 2.74 8.97 -0.77
CA TRP A 8 4.14 8.73 -1.09
C TRP A 8 4.82 7.91 -0.01
N SER A 9 6.00 7.37 -0.33
CA SER A 9 6.90 6.78 0.66
C SER A 9 8.07 7.73 0.93
N GLN A 10 8.44 7.92 2.19
CA GLN A 10 9.61 8.71 2.58
C GLN A 10 10.41 8.03 3.69
N MET A 11 11.70 8.38 3.80
CA MET A 11 12.53 7.93 4.92
C MET A 11 12.17 8.66 6.21
N GLU A 12 11.83 7.91 7.25
CA GLU A 12 11.58 8.39 8.60
C GLU A 12 12.29 7.47 9.61
N ASN A 13 13.12 8.03 10.50
CA ASN A 13 13.78 7.29 11.58
C ASN A 13 14.49 5.99 11.11
N GLY A 14 15.14 6.05 9.95
CA GLY A 14 15.87 4.91 9.40
C GLY A 14 15.01 3.84 8.72
N LYS A 15 13.70 4.07 8.53
CA LYS A 15 12.81 3.20 7.72
C LYS A 15 11.97 3.98 6.72
N LYS A 16 11.62 3.38 5.59
CA LYS A 16 10.64 3.95 4.66
C LYS A 16 9.25 3.83 5.27
N ALA A 17 8.50 4.93 5.30
CA ALA A 17 7.12 4.98 5.74
C ALA A 17 6.22 5.50 4.62
N VAL A 18 5.02 4.95 4.51
CA VAL A 18 3.99 5.44 3.58
C VAL A 18 3.16 6.50 4.28
N LYS A 19 3.03 7.66 3.63
CA LYS A 19 2.33 8.82 4.16
C LYS A 19 1.23 9.28 3.23
N VAL A 20 0.28 9.96 3.83
CA VAL A 20 -0.82 10.61 3.15
C VAL A 20 -0.85 12.08 3.56
N TYR A 21 -1.09 12.95 2.58
CA TYR A 21 -1.27 14.38 2.77
C TYR A 21 -2.57 14.83 2.13
N TYR A 22 -3.34 15.60 2.90
CA TYR A 22 -4.60 16.19 2.47
C TYR A 22 -4.39 17.67 2.18
N PHE A 23 -4.49 18.06 0.91
CA PHE A 23 -4.23 19.46 0.51
C PHE A 23 -5.30 20.42 1.03
N ASN A 24 -6.54 19.94 1.20
CA ASN A 24 -7.67 20.71 1.71
C ASN A 24 -7.50 21.12 3.19
N THR A 25 -6.83 20.31 4.01
CA THR A 25 -6.63 20.58 5.43
C THR A 25 -5.17 20.90 5.79
N GLY A 26 -4.24 20.67 4.87
CA GLY A 26 -2.81 20.80 5.13
C GLY A 26 -2.25 19.76 6.10
N THR A 27 -2.98 18.67 6.37
CA THR A 27 -2.60 17.66 7.36
C THR A 27 -1.94 16.44 6.72
N SER A 28 -0.98 15.84 7.43
CA SER A 28 -0.35 14.57 7.05
C SER A 28 -0.38 13.54 8.18
N PHE A 29 -0.31 12.26 7.83
CA PHE A 29 -0.16 11.16 8.78
C PHE A 29 0.44 9.94 8.08
N THR A 30 1.00 9.05 8.90
CA THR A 30 1.64 7.80 8.45
C THR A 30 0.61 6.68 8.43
N VAL A 31 0.50 5.98 7.30
CA VAL A 31 -0.43 4.84 7.13
C VAL A 31 0.28 3.50 7.26
N SER A 32 1.58 3.41 7.05
CA SER A 32 2.30 2.13 7.19
C SER A 32 2.63 1.81 8.66
N PRO A 33 2.91 0.52 8.98
CA PRO A 33 3.59 0.16 10.22
C PRO A 33 4.94 0.89 10.34
N THR A 34 5.36 1.17 11.58
CA THR A 34 6.65 1.82 11.89
C THR A 34 7.82 0.83 11.96
N ASP A 35 7.51 -0.46 12.07
CA ASP A 35 8.51 -1.48 12.37
C ASP A 35 9.20 -2.03 11.12
N TYR A 36 8.74 -1.64 9.93
CA TYR A 36 9.19 -2.20 8.64
C TYR A 36 9.34 -1.11 7.58
N ASN A 37 10.13 -1.39 6.54
CA ASN A 37 10.17 -0.52 5.35
C ASN A 37 8.89 -0.71 4.54
N SER A 38 8.21 0.39 4.25
CA SER A 38 6.98 0.39 3.46
C SER A 38 7.08 1.33 2.27
N TYR A 39 6.66 0.89 1.08
CA TYR A 39 7.00 1.57 -0.18
C TYR A 39 6.01 1.29 -1.32
N ASN A 40 6.19 2.03 -2.41
CA ASN A 40 5.40 1.99 -3.65
C ASN A 40 3.88 2.02 -3.40
N PRO A 41 3.36 3.03 -2.69
CA PRO A 41 1.94 3.09 -2.44
C PRO A 41 1.14 3.39 -3.70
N VAL A 42 -0.05 2.78 -3.79
CA VAL A 42 -1.09 3.12 -4.75
C VAL A 42 -2.34 3.55 -3.98
N PHE A 43 -2.98 4.62 -4.45
CA PHE A 43 -4.14 5.21 -3.81
C PHE A 43 -5.29 5.37 -4.78
N LEU A 44 -6.46 4.92 -4.38
CA LEU A 44 -7.70 5.15 -5.12
C LEU A 44 -8.85 5.35 -4.13
N ASN A 45 -9.60 6.44 -4.31
CA ASN A 45 -10.74 6.83 -3.48
C ASN A 45 -10.38 6.96 -1.99
N ASN A 46 -10.51 5.88 -1.23
CA ASN A 46 -10.25 5.80 0.19
C ASN A 46 -9.34 4.62 0.57
N LEU A 47 -8.73 3.95 -0.41
CA LEU A 47 -7.88 2.79 -0.21
C LEU A 47 -6.43 3.13 -0.55
N VAL A 48 -5.51 2.88 0.38
CA VAL A 48 -4.07 2.87 0.12
C VAL A 48 -3.58 1.43 0.17
N VAL A 49 -2.90 0.98 -0.87
CA VAL A 49 -2.24 -0.33 -0.92
C VAL A 49 -0.74 -0.10 -1.09
N TYR A 50 0.09 -0.84 -0.35
CA TYR A 50 1.54 -0.63 -0.35
C TYR A 50 2.30 -1.90 0.00
N PHE A 51 3.57 -1.94 -0.37
CA PHE A 51 4.46 -3.03 0.02
C PHE A 51 5.03 -2.81 1.42
N VAL A 52 5.26 -3.90 2.15
CA VAL A 52 5.92 -3.92 3.45
C VAL A 52 7.00 -4.99 3.47
N ASP A 53 8.26 -4.59 3.58
CA ASP A 53 9.38 -5.53 3.71
C ASP A 53 9.46 -6.07 5.14
N ARG A 54 9.02 -7.31 5.31
CA ARG A 54 9.12 -8.06 6.57
C ARG A 54 10.18 -9.15 6.46
N VAL A 55 10.51 -9.76 7.59
CA VAL A 55 11.42 -10.92 7.62
C VAL A 55 10.87 -12.02 6.70
N GLY A 56 11.74 -12.54 5.83
CA GLY A 56 11.39 -13.61 4.88
C GLY A 56 10.64 -13.15 3.63
N GLY A 57 10.41 -11.85 3.45
CA GLY A 57 9.92 -11.28 2.20
C GLY A 57 8.87 -10.17 2.36
N THR A 58 8.47 -9.62 1.23
CA THR A 58 7.54 -8.50 1.11
C THR A 58 6.09 -8.97 1.23
N ASP A 59 5.28 -8.20 1.95
CA ASP A 59 3.81 -8.30 1.99
C ASP A 59 3.14 -7.15 1.23
N LEU A 60 1.89 -7.37 0.86
CA LEU A 60 0.98 -6.36 0.33
C LEU A 60 -0.02 -6.00 1.43
N ASP A 61 0.15 -4.82 2.02
CA ASP A 61 -0.75 -4.31 3.05
C ASP A 61 -1.68 -3.25 2.48
N PHE A 62 -2.78 -3.01 3.20
CA PHE A 62 -3.71 -1.94 2.87
C PHE A 62 -4.14 -1.11 4.09
N PHE A 63 -4.58 0.11 3.81
CA PHE A 63 -5.26 1.01 4.74
C PHE A 63 -6.51 1.60 4.06
N GLN A 64 -7.67 1.48 4.70
CA GLN A 64 -8.95 2.01 4.22
C GLN A 64 -9.42 3.19 5.08
N PHE A 65 -9.53 4.39 4.48
CA PHE A 65 -10.09 5.58 5.12
C PHE A 65 -11.58 5.45 5.41
N GLY A 66 -12.04 6.13 6.46
CA GLY A 66 -13.41 6.08 6.96
C GLY A 66 -13.66 4.89 7.87
N ALA A 67 -13.31 3.68 7.42
CA ALA A 67 -13.42 2.46 8.21
C ALA A 67 -12.25 2.24 9.19
N ASN A 68 -11.13 2.96 9.01
CA ASN A 68 -9.88 2.78 9.74
C ASN A 68 -9.41 1.31 9.75
N THR A 69 -9.69 0.60 8.67
CA THR A 69 -9.38 -0.82 8.53
C THR A 69 -8.02 -1.00 7.90
N ARG A 70 -7.28 -1.99 8.41
CA ARG A 70 -5.94 -2.35 7.98
C ARG A 70 -5.85 -3.85 7.84
N GLY A 71 -4.96 -4.32 6.97
CA GLY A 71 -4.68 -5.73 6.86
C GLY A 71 -3.64 -6.04 5.81
N THR A 72 -3.38 -7.33 5.65
CA THR A 72 -2.46 -7.88 4.66
C THR A 72 -3.26 -8.70 3.66
N LEU A 73 -3.08 -8.41 2.36
CA LEU A 73 -3.73 -9.10 1.25
C LEU A 73 -2.95 -10.35 0.83
N SER A 74 -1.62 -10.31 0.98
CA SER A 74 -0.75 -11.43 0.65
C SER A 74 -0.71 -12.48 1.76
N TRP A 75 -1.06 -13.71 1.44
CA TRP A 75 -0.94 -14.83 2.36
C TRP A 75 0.38 -15.62 2.21
N ARG A 76 1.22 -15.27 1.23
CA ARG A 76 2.56 -15.83 1.02
C ARG A 76 3.54 -14.76 0.56
N LYS A 77 4.80 -14.90 0.98
CA LYS A 77 5.95 -14.02 0.66
C LYS A 77 6.47 -14.21 -0.77
N ALA A 78 5.61 -14.04 -1.76
CA ALA A 78 5.92 -14.28 -3.18
C ALA A 78 5.83 -13.02 -4.05
N ILE A 79 5.46 -11.88 -3.45
CA ILE A 79 5.27 -10.62 -4.16
C ILE A 79 6.56 -10.21 -4.86
N LYS A 80 6.42 -9.73 -6.10
CA LYS A 80 7.53 -9.18 -6.88
C LYS A 80 7.43 -7.70 -7.09
N SER A 81 6.32 -7.23 -7.65
CA SER A 81 6.21 -5.84 -8.08
C SER A 81 4.79 -5.46 -8.45
N GLN A 82 4.62 -4.18 -8.79
CA GLN A 82 3.44 -3.57 -9.41
C GLN A 82 2.15 -3.73 -8.61
N ILE A 83 1.54 -2.62 -8.23
CA ILE A 83 0.22 -2.60 -7.60
C ILE A 83 -0.68 -1.80 -8.53
N THR A 84 -1.91 -2.24 -8.72
CA THR A 84 -2.96 -1.44 -9.35
C THR A 84 -4.29 -1.64 -8.63
N ILE A 85 -5.16 -0.64 -8.72
CA ILE A 85 -6.51 -0.68 -8.16
C ILE A 85 -7.48 -0.31 -9.28
N SER A 86 -8.45 -1.17 -9.55
CA SER A 86 -9.48 -0.95 -10.56
C SER A 86 -10.44 0.17 -10.13
N PRO A 87 -10.61 1.25 -10.92
CA PRO A 87 -11.57 2.31 -10.62
C PRO A 87 -13.03 1.85 -10.68
N ALA A 88 -13.32 0.75 -11.37
CA ALA A 88 -14.68 0.26 -11.57
C ALA A 88 -15.22 -0.56 -10.38
N ASN A 89 -14.35 -1.29 -9.68
CA ASN A 89 -14.77 -2.25 -8.65
C ASN A 89 -13.81 -2.42 -7.48
N ASN A 90 -12.79 -1.56 -7.36
CA ASN A 90 -11.77 -1.59 -6.29
C ASN A 90 -11.02 -2.92 -6.17
N LYS A 91 -11.00 -3.75 -7.22
CA LYS A 91 -10.12 -4.93 -7.26
C LYS A 91 -8.67 -4.48 -7.28
N ILE A 92 -7.85 -5.15 -6.49
CA ILE A 92 -6.43 -4.83 -6.29
C ILE A 92 -5.65 -5.91 -7.01
N ALA A 93 -4.79 -5.56 -7.95
CA ALA A 93 -3.95 -6.55 -8.63
C ALA A 93 -2.47 -6.30 -8.38
N TRP A 94 -1.69 -7.38 -8.31
CA TRP A 94 -0.23 -7.33 -8.14
C TRP A 94 0.47 -8.48 -8.85
N VAL A 95 1.78 -8.35 -9.09
CA VAL A 95 2.60 -9.43 -9.64
C VAL A 95 3.25 -10.23 -8.51
N ASP A 96 3.10 -11.55 -8.56
CA ASP A 96 3.80 -12.48 -7.67
C ASP A 96 4.23 -13.77 -8.36
N ASP A 97 5.20 -14.48 -7.77
CA ASP A 97 5.77 -15.72 -8.34
C ASP A 97 5.39 -16.99 -7.57
N ARG A 98 4.28 -16.99 -6.81
CA ARG A 98 4.00 -18.08 -5.85
C ARG A 98 3.79 -19.44 -6.53
N LEU A 99 3.51 -19.42 -7.82
CA LEU A 99 3.28 -20.58 -8.67
C LEU A 99 4.54 -20.99 -9.46
N GLY A 100 5.69 -20.38 -9.19
CA GLY A 100 6.97 -20.69 -9.84
C GLY A 100 7.30 -19.84 -11.06
N SER A 101 6.43 -18.89 -11.42
CA SER A 101 6.63 -17.87 -12.44
C SER A 101 5.81 -16.63 -12.08
N ASP A 102 6.21 -15.47 -12.58
CA ASP A 102 5.44 -14.23 -12.42
C ASP A 102 4.02 -14.39 -12.99
N ASP A 103 3.03 -14.11 -12.15
CA ASP A 103 1.60 -14.13 -12.47
C ASP A 103 0.90 -12.92 -11.84
N ILE A 104 -0.26 -12.56 -12.37
CA ILE A 104 -1.08 -11.46 -11.86
C ILE A 104 -2.14 -12.03 -10.92
N LEU A 105 -2.09 -11.66 -9.66
CA LEU A 105 -3.14 -11.95 -8.70
C LEU A 105 -4.06 -10.75 -8.49
N VAL A 106 -5.31 -11.04 -8.08
CA VAL A 106 -6.39 -10.07 -7.88
C VAL A 106 -7.16 -10.36 -6.59
#